data_AF-A0AAN6I8Y8-F1
#
_entry.id   AF-A0AAN6I8Y8-F1
#
_cell.length_a   1.000
_cell.length_b   1.000
_cell.length_c   1.000
_cell.angle_alpha   90.00
_cell.angle_beta   90.00
_cell.angle_gamma   90.00
#
_symmetry.space_group_name_H-M   'P 1'
#
loop_
_entity.id
_entity.type
_entity.pdbx_description
1 polymer ?
#
loop_
_entity_poly.entity_id
_entity_poly.type
_entity_poly.pdbx_seq_one_letter_code
_entity_poly.pdbx_strand_id
1 'polypeptide(L)'
;MLAHCSRSFVAVIMELNPELRNVIMLFYLVLRALDTIEDDMTLDPELKIPLLRSFDSKLNLKDWTFDGNGPNEKDRIVLVHFDSVLTEYHKLQPKYQDVIKDVTRKMGNGMADYVVNEEFNLNGVATVKDYDLYCHYVAGLVGEGLTRMIVAADFGHPALADKMYLSESMGLFLQKTNIIRDFREDLDDGRSFWPREIWAKHTDKLANFAQPEHLQEALNCSTELVLNVLDHVKDVLVYLSMVYDQSTYCFCAIPQVMAIATLALVFQNPHVFQKNVKIRKGETCSLILECRTYEGVLNVFSRYLRVIHHKCPVSDPLYLEVGMKCGELEQFIEELNPNPSHLPKGLEPRKTVYSELAQTKIQKDAAVARKLWREQFACNLSLALVAVCVVTLLSKTY
;
A
#
# COMPACT_ATOMS: atom_id res chain seq x y z
N MET A 1 7.60 -13.57 15.97
CA MET A 1 6.56 -13.69 14.93
C MET A 1 6.58 -12.49 13.99
N LEU A 2 6.28 -11.27 14.43
CA LEU A 2 6.18 -10.10 13.54
C LEU A 2 7.42 -9.89 12.63
N ALA A 3 8.63 -9.97 13.18
CA ALA A 3 9.90 -9.86 12.42
C ALA A 3 10.07 -10.93 11.34
N HIS A 4 9.51 -12.13 11.55
CA HIS A 4 9.57 -13.22 10.59
C HIS A 4 8.68 -12.92 9.37
N CYS A 5 7.43 -12.51 9.63
CA CYS A 5 6.42 -12.39 8.59
C CYS A 5 6.53 -11.07 7.80
N SER A 6 6.77 -9.95 8.48
CA SER A 6 6.58 -8.63 7.86
C SER A 6 7.89 -7.95 7.43
N ARG A 7 9.05 -8.52 7.80
CA ARG A 7 10.40 -8.04 7.45
C ARG A 7 10.55 -6.52 7.64
N SER A 8 10.52 -5.75 6.56
CA SER A 8 10.66 -4.29 6.57
C SER A 8 9.51 -3.56 7.26
N PHE A 9 8.31 -4.15 7.30
CA PHE A 9 7.13 -3.53 7.89
C PHE A 9 7.17 -3.51 9.43
N VAL A 10 8.00 -4.35 10.07
CA VAL A 10 8.25 -4.30 11.52
C VAL A 10 8.74 -2.95 11.96
N ALA A 11 9.72 -2.39 11.26
CA ALA A 11 10.30 -1.11 11.64
C ALA A 11 9.22 -0.02 11.67
N VAL A 12 8.28 -0.05 10.73
CA VAL A 12 7.19 0.93 10.66
C VAL A 12 6.18 0.73 11.80
N ILE A 13 5.82 -0.52 12.11
CA ILE A 13 4.90 -0.82 13.23
C ILE A 13 5.52 -0.43 14.58
N MET A 14 6.81 -0.65 14.79
CA MET A 14 7.46 -0.40 16.08
C MET A 14 7.56 1.10 16.43
N GLU A 15 7.52 1.97 15.42
CA GLU A 15 7.50 3.44 15.56
C GLU A 15 6.10 3.99 15.89
N LEU A 16 5.04 3.17 15.82
CA LEU A 16 3.70 3.59 16.18
C LEU A 16 3.61 4.02 17.64
N ASN A 17 2.73 4.97 17.89
CA ASN A 17 2.30 5.39 19.22
C ASN A 17 1.90 4.15 20.04
N PRO A 18 2.33 4.05 21.32
CA PRO A 18 2.04 2.90 22.17
C PRO A 18 0.57 2.47 22.19
N GLU A 19 -0.38 3.41 22.07
CA GLU A 19 -1.83 3.13 22.03
C GLU A 19 -2.21 2.20 20.87
N LEU A 20 -1.71 2.46 19.65
CA LEU A 20 -2.05 1.69 18.45
C LEU A 20 -0.99 0.66 18.05
N ARG A 21 0.24 0.75 18.56
CA ARG A 21 1.33 -0.15 18.16
C ARG A 21 0.99 -1.62 18.39
N ASN A 22 0.58 -1.98 19.60
CA ASN A 22 0.25 -3.37 19.91
C ASN A 22 -1.03 -3.82 19.21
N VAL A 23 -2.00 -2.91 19.07
CA VAL A 23 -3.26 -3.16 18.38
C VAL A 23 -3.00 -3.50 16.91
N ILE A 24 -2.26 -2.66 16.19
CA ILE A 24 -1.94 -2.85 14.77
C ILE A 24 -1.00 -4.04 14.57
N MET A 25 -0.05 -4.27 15.48
CA MET A 25 0.79 -5.48 15.44
C MET A 25 -0.06 -6.76 15.52
N LEU A 26 -1.00 -6.83 16.46
CA LEU A 26 -1.86 -8.01 16.64
C LEU A 26 -2.85 -8.14 15.49
N PHE A 27 -3.42 -7.02 15.02
CA PHE A 27 -4.25 -7.01 13.83
C PHE A 27 -3.51 -7.59 12.62
N TYR A 28 -2.27 -7.16 12.38
CA TYR A 28 -1.43 -7.70 11.31
C TYR A 28 -1.17 -9.21 11.49
N LEU A 29 -0.86 -9.68 12.70
CA LEU A 29 -0.60 -11.10 12.95
C LEU A 29 -1.86 -11.97 12.76
N VAL A 30 -3.03 -11.48 13.18
CA VAL A 30 -4.31 -12.17 12.98
C VAL A 30 -4.62 -12.32 11.49
N LEU A 31 -4.49 -11.23 10.71
CA LEU A 31 -4.73 -11.29 9.27
C LEU A 31 -3.66 -12.12 8.55
N ARG A 32 -2.40 -12.06 8.99
CA ARG A 32 -1.34 -12.92 8.46
C ARG A 32 -1.63 -14.41 8.67
N ALA A 33 -2.16 -14.78 9.83
CA ALA A 33 -2.56 -16.16 10.09
C ALA A 33 -3.70 -16.60 9.17
N LEU A 34 -4.65 -15.70 8.90
CA LEU A 34 -5.73 -15.93 7.95
C LEU A 34 -5.22 -16.10 6.51
N ASP A 35 -4.35 -15.18 6.03
CA ASP A 35 -3.68 -15.29 4.72
C ASP A 35 -2.94 -16.63 4.59
N THR A 36 -2.22 -17.05 5.65
CA THR A 36 -1.45 -18.30 5.63
C THR A 36 -2.34 -19.55 5.46
N ILE A 37 -3.61 -19.50 5.87
CA ILE A 37 -4.57 -20.58 5.60
C ILE A 37 -5.07 -20.51 4.14
N GLU A 38 -5.28 -19.30 3.62
CA GLU A 38 -5.80 -19.07 2.28
C GLU A 38 -4.78 -19.45 1.20
N ASP A 39 -3.54 -18.94 1.31
CA ASP A 39 -2.43 -19.15 0.38
C ASP A 39 -1.92 -20.61 0.34
N ASP A 40 -2.16 -21.41 1.38
CA ASP A 40 -1.63 -22.76 1.47
C ASP A 40 -2.38 -23.73 0.55
N MET A 41 -1.81 -23.99 -0.62
CA MET A 41 -2.36 -24.89 -1.65
C MET A 41 -2.33 -26.38 -1.24
N THR A 42 -1.70 -26.74 -0.11
CA THR A 42 -1.68 -28.13 0.39
C THR A 42 -2.90 -28.47 1.25
N LEU A 43 -3.65 -27.46 1.70
CA LEU A 43 -4.87 -27.65 2.48
C LEU A 43 -6.04 -28.03 1.58
N ASP A 44 -6.73 -29.12 1.95
CA ASP A 44 -7.99 -29.53 1.33
C ASP A 44 -9.03 -28.39 1.44
N PRO A 45 -9.69 -27.98 0.34
CA PRO A 45 -10.79 -27.02 0.37
C PRO A 45 -11.87 -27.35 1.42
N GLU A 46 -12.18 -28.62 1.66
CA GLU A 46 -13.16 -29.06 2.67
C GLU A 46 -12.76 -28.68 4.10
N LEU A 47 -11.45 -28.58 4.37
CA LEU A 47 -10.91 -28.09 5.65
C LEU A 47 -10.71 -26.57 5.63
N LYS A 48 -10.19 -26.03 4.52
CA LYS A 48 -9.83 -24.61 4.36
C LYS A 48 -11.05 -23.70 4.50
N ILE A 49 -12.14 -24.01 3.82
CA ILE A 49 -13.33 -23.15 3.77
C ILE A 49 -13.96 -22.96 5.17
N PRO A 50 -14.28 -24.03 5.93
CA PRO A 50 -14.80 -23.87 7.30
C PRO A 50 -13.83 -23.17 8.23
N LEU A 51 -12.52 -23.38 8.06
CA LEU A 51 -11.50 -22.75 8.88
C LEU A 51 -11.46 -21.24 8.64
N LEU A 52 -11.45 -20.78 7.39
CA LEU A 52 -11.51 -19.36 7.03
C LEU A 52 -12.80 -18.68 7.56
N ARG A 53 -13.96 -19.30 7.32
CA ARG A 53 -15.26 -18.73 7.74
C ARG A 53 -15.44 -18.63 9.25
N SER A 54 -14.79 -19.51 10.01
CA SER A 54 -14.90 -19.55 11.47
C SER A 54 -13.67 -18.98 12.19
N PHE A 55 -12.71 -18.40 11.47
CA PHE A 55 -11.46 -17.95 12.07
C PHE A 55 -11.66 -16.85 13.12
N ASP A 56 -12.61 -15.93 12.89
CA ASP A 56 -12.97 -14.89 13.85
C ASP A 56 -13.48 -15.46 15.19
N SER A 57 -14.14 -16.61 15.15
CA SER A 57 -14.60 -17.30 16.35
C SER A 57 -13.43 -17.81 17.21
N LYS A 58 -12.30 -18.14 16.58
CA LYS A 58 -11.08 -18.62 17.27
C LYS A 58 -10.45 -17.53 18.12
N LEU A 59 -10.68 -16.25 17.80
CA LEU A 59 -10.23 -15.13 18.62
C LEU A 59 -10.87 -15.08 20.01
N ASN A 60 -11.98 -15.80 20.24
CA ASN A 60 -12.60 -15.89 21.57
C ASN A 60 -11.99 -17.02 22.43
N LEU A 61 -11.17 -17.89 21.83
CA LEU A 61 -10.48 -18.97 22.52
C LEU A 61 -9.19 -18.44 23.18
N LYS A 62 -8.63 -19.19 24.13
CA LYS A 62 -7.39 -18.80 24.83
C LYS A 62 -6.15 -19.53 24.32
N ASP A 63 -6.33 -20.72 23.77
CA ASP A 63 -5.27 -21.71 23.52
C ASP A 63 -5.43 -22.40 22.15
N TRP A 64 -6.01 -21.70 21.17
CA TRP A 64 -6.15 -22.24 19.82
C TRP A 64 -4.85 -22.11 19.02
N THR A 65 -4.45 -23.18 18.36
CA THR A 65 -3.35 -23.25 17.41
C THR A 65 -3.74 -24.13 16.22
N PHE A 66 -2.99 -24.02 15.12
CA PHE A 66 -3.17 -24.85 13.94
C PHE A 66 -1.81 -25.25 13.34
N ASP A 67 -1.60 -26.55 13.18
CA ASP A 67 -0.36 -27.16 12.66
C ASP A 67 -0.62 -27.93 11.35
N GLY A 68 -1.81 -27.81 10.76
CA GLY A 68 -2.21 -28.54 9.56
C GLY A 68 -1.65 -28.01 8.23
N ASN A 69 -0.98 -26.85 8.25
CA ASN A 69 -0.35 -26.28 7.05
C ASN A 69 0.80 -27.13 6.52
N GLY A 70 1.07 -26.97 5.22
CA GLY A 70 2.25 -27.52 4.57
C GLY A 70 3.54 -27.17 5.33
N PRO A 71 4.51 -28.09 5.45
CA PRO A 71 5.71 -27.89 6.27
C PRO A 71 6.61 -26.76 5.74
N ASN A 72 6.46 -26.42 4.46
CA ASN A 72 7.21 -25.35 3.80
C ASN A 72 6.47 -24.02 3.77
N GLU A 73 5.26 -23.96 4.34
CA GLU A 73 4.48 -22.73 4.37
C GLU A 73 5.20 -21.68 5.22
N LYS A 74 5.50 -20.54 4.61
CA LYS A 74 6.53 -19.63 5.10
C LYS A 74 6.15 -19.01 6.44
N ASP A 75 4.88 -18.65 6.59
CA ASP A 75 4.38 -17.95 7.78
C ASP A 75 3.63 -18.88 8.75
N ARG A 76 3.73 -20.21 8.56
CA ARG A 76 3.15 -21.27 9.41
C ARG A 76 3.35 -21.05 10.90
N ILE A 77 4.49 -20.47 11.30
CA ILE A 77 4.82 -20.19 12.71
C ILE A 77 3.74 -19.37 13.43
N VAL A 78 3.00 -18.51 12.73
CA VAL A 78 1.95 -17.68 13.33
C VAL A 78 0.74 -18.53 13.73
N LEU A 79 0.42 -19.58 12.98
CA LEU A 79 -0.69 -20.50 13.26
C LEU A 79 -0.32 -21.52 14.34
N VAL A 80 0.91 -22.04 14.30
CA VAL A 80 1.41 -23.02 15.28
C VAL A 80 1.49 -22.45 16.68
N HIS A 81 1.81 -21.16 16.78
CA HIS A 81 1.90 -20.42 18.05
C HIS A 81 0.83 -19.33 18.18
N PHE A 82 -0.35 -19.57 17.61
CA PHE A 82 -1.44 -18.59 17.63
C PHE A 82 -1.98 -18.35 19.06
N ASP A 83 -1.77 -19.28 19.98
CA ASP A 83 -2.00 -19.14 21.42
C ASP A 83 -1.28 -17.92 22.03
N SER A 84 -0.06 -17.64 21.56
CA SER A 84 0.71 -16.46 21.96
C SER A 84 0.09 -15.16 21.43
N VAL A 85 -0.47 -15.19 20.22
CA VAL A 85 -1.20 -14.06 19.63
C VAL A 85 -2.48 -13.80 20.43
N LEU A 86 -3.23 -14.86 20.75
CA LEU A 86 -4.45 -14.79 21.56
C LEU A 86 -4.18 -14.22 22.96
N THR A 87 -3.09 -14.64 23.60
CA THR A 87 -2.70 -14.16 24.93
C THR A 87 -2.55 -12.64 24.97
N GLU A 88 -1.93 -12.04 23.96
CA GLU A 88 -1.79 -10.57 23.87
C GLU A 88 -3.06 -9.89 23.33
N TYR A 89 -3.79 -10.53 22.41
CA TYR A 89 -5.07 -10.05 21.90
C TYR A 89 -6.09 -9.81 23.01
N HIS A 90 -6.20 -10.73 23.97
CA HIS A 90 -7.14 -10.61 25.09
C HIS A 90 -6.80 -9.48 26.07
N LYS A 91 -5.60 -8.88 25.99
CA LYS A 91 -5.20 -7.70 26.78
C LYS A 91 -5.61 -6.38 26.12
N LEU A 92 -6.03 -6.41 24.86
CA LEU A 92 -6.46 -5.20 24.14
C LEU A 92 -7.77 -4.66 24.71
N GLN A 93 -8.01 -3.35 24.53
CA GLN A 93 -9.31 -2.76 24.87
C GLN A 93 -10.41 -3.39 24.00
N PRO A 94 -11.64 -3.60 24.53
CA PRO A 94 -12.74 -4.24 23.78
C PRO A 94 -13.02 -3.58 22.43
N LYS A 95 -12.98 -2.23 22.38
CA LYS A 95 -13.18 -1.46 21.15
C LYS A 95 -12.25 -1.87 20.00
N TYR A 96 -11.03 -2.31 20.30
CA TYR A 96 -10.07 -2.77 19.29
C TYR A 96 -10.26 -4.25 18.94
N GLN A 97 -10.58 -5.08 19.95
CA GLN A 97 -10.92 -6.49 19.73
C GLN A 97 -12.11 -6.63 18.77
N ASP A 98 -13.16 -5.82 18.96
CA ASP A 98 -14.36 -5.83 18.12
C ASP A 98 -14.04 -5.50 16.66
N VAL A 99 -13.13 -4.54 16.41
CA VAL A 99 -12.68 -4.18 15.06
C VAL A 99 -11.90 -5.33 14.43
N ILE A 100 -10.90 -5.87 15.13
CA ILE A 100 -10.07 -6.98 14.63
C ILE A 100 -10.95 -8.18 14.27
N LYS A 101 -11.86 -8.55 15.18
CA LYS A 101 -12.75 -9.69 14.98
C LYS A 101 -13.71 -9.47 13.82
N ASP A 102 -14.32 -8.29 13.70
CA ASP A 102 -15.23 -7.98 12.60
C ASP A 102 -14.53 -8.02 11.24
N VAL A 103 -13.34 -7.41 11.12
CA VAL A 103 -12.56 -7.44 9.88
C VAL A 103 -12.12 -8.86 9.54
N THR A 104 -11.64 -9.61 10.53
CA THR A 104 -11.24 -11.02 10.36
C THR A 104 -12.41 -11.86 9.84
N ARG A 105 -13.61 -11.66 10.37
CA ARG A 105 -14.83 -12.33 9.92
C ARG A 105 -15.19 -11.98 8.47
N LYS A 106 -15.16 -10.70 8.12
CA LYS A 106 -15.47 -10.24 6.75
C LYS A 106 -14.45 -10.78 5.74
N MET A 107 -13.15 -10.68 6.07
CA MET A 107 -12.05 -11.12 5.22
C MET A 107 -12.06 -12.65 5.04
N GLY A 108 -12.24 -13.41 6.13
CA GLY A 108 -12.30 -14.87 6.07
C GLY A 108 -13.50 -15.40 5.27
N ASN A 109 -14.64 -14.72 5.32
CA ASN A 109 -15.77 -15.07 4.46
C ASN A 109 -15.50 -14.73 2.99
N GLY A 110 -14.94 -13.55 2.69
CA GLY A 110 -14.59 -13.17 1.32
C GLY A 110 -13.58 -14.15 0.71
N MET A 111 -12.49 -14.45 1.42
CA MET A 111 -11.50 -15.45 1.00
C MET A 111 -12.12 -16.83 0.73
N ALA A 112 -13.00 -17.29 1.62
CA ALA A 112 -13.70 -18.54 1.43
C ALA A 112 -14.61 -18.53 0.18
N ASP A 113 -15.26 -17.40 -0.12
CA ASP A 113 -16.08 -17.24 -1.33
C ASP A 113 -15.22 -17.35 -2.60
N TYR A 114 -13.98 -16.82 -2.59
CA TYR A 114 -13.04 -16.98 -3.71
C TYR A 114 -12.53 -18.42 -3.87
N VAL A 115 -12.23 -19.11 -2.77
CA VAL A 115 -11.81 -20.52 -2.83
C VAL A 115 -12.90 -21.42 -3.44
N VAL A 116 -14.17 -21.16 -3.13
CA VAL A 116 -15.31 -21.92 -3.67
C VAL A 116 -15.61 -21.60 -5.14
N ASN A 117 -15.22 -20.42 -5.61
CA ASN A 117 -15.57 -19.95 -6.95
C ASN A 117 -14.74 -20.69 -8.02
N GLU A 118 -15.29 -21.78 -8.54
CA GLU A 118 -14.69 -22.57 -9.64
C GLU A 118 -14.37 -21.70 -10.86
N GLU A 119 -15.19 -20.70 -11.18
CA GLU A 119 -14.96 -19.81 -12.32
C GLU A 119 -13.75 -18.90 -12.08
N PHE A 120 -13.56 -18.40 -10.85
CA PHE A 120 -12.35 -17.68 -10.45
C PHE A 120 -11.11 -18.59 -10.51
N ASN A 121 -11.21 -19.82 -10.01
CA ASN A 121 -10.10 -20.78 -10.03
C ASN A 121 -9.71 -21.20 -11.46
N LEU A 122 -10.68 -21.24 -12.39
CA LEU A 122 -10.44 -21.64 -13.79
C LEU A 122 -10.05 -20.47 -14.70
N ASN A 123 -10.65 -19.29 -14.51
CA ASN A 123 -10.54 -18.16 -15.43
C ASN A 123 -9.96 -16.88 -14.80
N GLY A 124 -9.66 -16.88 -13.50
CA GLY A 124 -9.18 -15.72 -12.75
C GLY A 124 -10.24 -14.63 -12.56
N VAL A 125 -9.78 -13.40 -12.33
CA VAL A 125 -10.65 -12.22 -12.22
C VAL A 125 -11.25 -11.89 -13.59
N ALA A 126 -12.58 -11.85 -13.70
CA ALA A 126 -13.25 -11.61 -14.98
C ALA A 126 -13.39 -10.12 -15.31
N THR A 127 -14.03 -9.34 -14.45
CA THR A 127 -14.32 -7.91 -14.68
C THR A 127 -13.50 -6.99 -13.78
N VAL A 128 -13.46 -5.69 -14.12
CA VAL A 128 -12.89 -4.66 -13.23
C VAL A 128 -13.64 -4.59 -11.90
N LYS A 129 -14.95 -4.89 -11.88
CA LYS A 129 -15.73 -4.96 -10.64
C LYS A 129 -15.32 -6.14 -9.76
N ASP A 130 -15.06 -7.31 -10.36
CA ASP A 130 -14.56 -8.47 -9.62
C ASP A 130 -13.15 -8.21 -9.08
N TYR A 131 -12.35 -7.46 -9.83
CA TYR A 131 -11.02 -7.01 -9.42
C TYR A 131 -11.09 -6.10 -8.19
N ASP A 132 -11.97 -5.09 -8.23
CA ASP A 132 -12.22 -4.18 -7.12
C ASP A 132 -12.74 -4.92 -5.90
N LEU A 133 -13.68 -5.85 -6.10
CA LEU A 133 -14.24 -6.68 -5.04
C LEU A 133 -13.18 -7.58 -4.40
N TYR A 134 -12.30 -8.19 -5.20
CA TYR A 134 -11.19 -8.99 -4.67
C TYR A 134 -10.27 -8.12 -3.81
N CYS A 135 -9.86 -6.96 -4.34
CA CYS A 135 -9.01 -6.01 -3.62
C CYS A 135 -9.69 -5.46 -2.36
N HIS A 136 -11.02 -5.30 -2.37
CA HIS A 136 -11.80 -4.92 -1.21
C HIS A 136 -11.61 -5.95 -0.08
N TYR A 137 -11.79 -7.24 -0.35
CA TYR A 137 -11.70 -8.26 0.69
C TYR A 137 -10.29 -8.39 1.26
N VAL A 138 -9.25 -8.39 0.41
CA VAL A 138 -7.88 -8.68 0.86
C VAL A 138 -7.10 -7.44 1.34
N ALA A 139 -7.52 -6.23 0.96
CA ALA A 139 -6.81 -4.99 1.30
C ALA A 139 -7.74 -3.84 1.75
N GLY A 140 -8.91 -3.67 1.13
CA GLY A 140 -9.87 -2.62 1.51
C GLY A 140 -10.37 -2.78 2.95
N LEU A 141 -10.70 -4.01 3.37
CA LEU A 141 -11.11 -4.32 4.74
C LEU A 141 -10.00 -4.06 5.77
N VAL A 142 -8.73 -4.25 5.38
CA VAL A 142 -7.58 -3.90 6.23
C VAL A 142 -7.53 -2.40 6.46
N GLY A 143 -7.76 -1.61 5.40
CA GLY A 143 -7.95 -0.17 5.48
C GLY A 143 -9.08 0.20 6.45
N GLU A 144 -10.26 -0.39 6.29
CA GLU A 144 -11.44 -0.15 7.15
C GLU A 144 -11.08 -0.37 8.63
N GLY A 145 -10.45 -1.50 8.94
CA GLY A 145 -10.00 -1.85 10.28
C GLY A 145 -9.03 -0.83 10.86
N LEU A 146 -7.99 -0.48 10.11
CA LEU A 146 -7.02 0.55 10.53
C LEU A 146 -7.72 1.90 10.77
N THR A 147 -8.63 2.30 9.89
CA THR A 147 -9.35 3.58 10.00
C THR A 147 -10.21 3.63 11.25
N ARG A 148 -10.95 2.56 11.54
CA ARG A 148 -11.77 2.43 12.76
C ARG A 148 -10.91 2.53 14.02
N MET A 149 -9.73 1.90 14.04
CA MET A 149 -8.79 2.00 15.17
C MET A 149 -8.20 3.41 15.32
N ILE A 150 -7.84 4.06 14.21
CA ILE A 150 -7.31 5.43 14.18
C ILE A 150 -8.33 6.43 14.73
N VAL A 151 -9.59 6.32 14.30
CA VAL A 151 -10.68 7.18 14.80
C VAL A 151 -10.95 6.87 16.27
N ALA A 152 -10.99 5.61 16.68
CA ALA A 152 -11.23 5.21 18.07
C ALA A 152 -10.10 5.63 19.05
N ALA A 153 -8.91 5.95 18.53
CA ALA A 153 -7.78 6.49 19.28
C ALA A 153 -7.68 8.02 19.23
N ASP A 154 -8.62 8.71 18.57
CA ASP A 154 -8.58 10.16 18.31
C ASP A 154 -7.34 10.61 17.50
N PHE A 155 -6.78 9.72 16.68
CA PHE A 155 -5.57 9.95 15.90
C PHE A 155 -5.83 10.44 14.48
N GLY A 156 -7.10 10.53 14.07
CA GLY A 156 -7.53 11.06 12.78
C GLY A 156 -8.79 11.91 12.90
N HIS A 157 -9.17 12.55 11.78
CA HIS A 157 -10.39 13.33 11.71
C HIS A 157 -11.61 12.40 11.89
N PRO A 158 -12.59 12.72 12.75
CA PRO A 158 -13.73 11.84 13.05
C PRO A 158 -14.56 11.47 11.81
N ALA A 159 -14.72 12.40 10.85
CA ALA A 159 -15.38 12.13 9.56
C ALA A 159 -14.71 11.03 8.70
N LEU A 160 -13.53 10.51 9.05
CA LEU A 160 -13.00 9.30 8.40
C LEU A 160 -13.95 8.11 8.60
N ALA A 161 -14.66 8.05 9.72
CA ALA A 161 -15.65 6.99 9.99
C ALA A 161 -16.79 6.97 8.96
N ASP A 162 -17.18 8.15 8.45
CA ASP A 162 -18.25 8.31 7.46
C ASP A 162 -17.73 8.28 6.01
N LYS A 163 -16.42 8.23 5.81
CA LYS A 163 -15.75 8.28 4.51
C LYS A 163 -14.91 7.02 4.25
N MET A 164 -15.46 5.85 4.56
CA MET A 164 -14.75 4.57 4.41
C MET A 164 -14.29 4.30 2.97
N TYR A 165 -14.92 4.90 1.95
CA TYR A 165 -14.42 4.81 0.57
C TYR A 165 -12.98 5.32 0.42
N LEU A 166 -12.55 6.32 1.21
CA LEU A 166 -11.16 6.80 1.21
C LEU A 166 -10.20 5.71 1.71
N SER A 167 -10.66 4.95 2.70
CA SER A 167 -9.91 3.85 3.27
C SER A 167 -9.83 2.64 2.34
N GLU A 168 -10.92 2.38 1.63
CA GLU A 168 -10.98 1.40 0.56
C GLU A 168 -9.97 1.74 -0.54
N SER A 169 -9.96 2.99 -1.04
CA SER A 169 -8.99 3.47 -2.03
C SER A 169 -7.53 3.35 -1.54
N MET A 170 -7.27 3.57 -0.24
CA MET A 170 -5.94 3.33 0.35
C MET A 170 -5.50 1.86 0.23
N GLY A 171 -6.41 0.91 0.44
CA GLY A 171 -6.14 -0.52 0.30
C GLY A 171 -5.99 -0.96 -1.16
N LEU A 172 -6.94 -0.54 -2.01
CA LEU A 172 -6.96 -0.85 -3.44
C LEU A 172 -5.71 -0.31 -4.15
N PHE A 173 -5.28 0.91 -3.85
CA PHE A 173 -4.06 1.48 -4.44
C PHE A 173 -2.83 0.61 -4.18
N LEU A 174 -2.65 0.11 -2.95
CA LEU A 174 -1.54 -0.77 -2.59
C LEU A 174 -1.66 -2.13 -3.28
N GLN A 175 -2.84 -2.76 -3.18
CA GLN A 175 -3.04 -4.12 -3.66
C GLN A 175 -2.90 -4.21 -5.17
N LYS A 176 -3.52 -3.29 -5.90
CA LYS A 176 -3.44 -3.27 -7.36
C LYS A 176 -2.02 -2.97 -7.84
N THR A 177 -1.29 -2.10 -7.14
CA THR A 177 0.13 -1.86 -7.44
C THR A 177 0.97 -3.14 -7.27
N ASN A 178 0.71 -3.94 -6.24
CA ASN A 178 1.38 -5.22 -6.04
C ASN A 178 1.03 -6.20 -7.17
N ILE A 179 -0.25 -6.36 -7.49
CA ILE A 179 -0.72 -7.27 -8.56
C ILE A 179 -0.09 -6.95 -9.92
N ILE A 180 0.12 -5.67 -10.24
CA ILE A 180 0.83 -5.29 -11.49
C ILE A 180 2.31 -5.68 -11.40
N ARG A 181 2.97 -5.40 -10.27
CA ARG A 181 4.41 -5.62 -10.06
C ARG A 181 4.78 -7.11 -10.01
N ASP A 182 3.94 -7.92 -9.41
CA ASP A 182 4.20 -9.32 -9.09
C ASP A 182 3.71 -10.29 -10.18
N PHE A 183 3.26 -9.77 -11.34
CA PHE A 183 2.75 -10.53 -12.50
C PHE A 183 3.52 -11.83 -12.80
N ARG A 184 4.86 -11.77 -12.90
CA ARG A 184 5.68 -12.94 -13.23
C ARG A 184 5.64 -14.00 -12.12
N GLU A 185 5.72 -13.57 -10.87
CA GLU A 185 5.69 -14.45 -9.69
C GLU A 185 4.32 -15.13 -9.57
N ASP A 186 3.25 -14.37 -9.71
CA ASP A 186 1.88 -14.92 -9.72
C ASP A 186 1.68 -15.94 -10.84
N LEU A 187 2.18 -15.64 -12.05
CA LEU A 187 2.08 -16.55 -13.19
C LEU A 187 2.89 -17.84 -13.00
N ASP A 188 4.08 -17.77 -12.37
CA ASP A 188 4.89 -18.94 -12.03
C ASP A 188 4.18 -19.85 -11.01
N ASP A 189 3.43 -19.25 -10.08
CA ASP A 189 2.62 -19.96 -9.09
C ASP A 189 1.26 -20.43 -9.64
N GLY A 190 0.96 -20.19 -10.92
CA GLY A 190 -0.30 -20.56 -11.56
C GLY A 190 -1.50 -19.70 -11.16
N ARG A 191 -1.26 -18.51 -10.59
CA ARG A 191 -2.28 -17.53 -10.17
C ARG A 191 -2.46 -16.45 -11.23
N SER A 192 -3.66 -15.86 -11.29
CA SER A 192 -3.99 -14.81 -12.26
C SER A 192 -4.97 -13.79 -11.69
N PHE A 193 -4.45 -12.62 -11.32
CA PHE A 193 -5.23 -11.53 -10.74
C PHE A 193 -5.54 -10.38 -11.71
N TRP A 194 -4.95 -10.37 -12.91
CA TRP A 194 -5.26 -9.34 -13.90
C TRP A 194 -6.68 -9.57 -14.46
N PRO A 195 -7.56 -8.56 -14.48
CA PRO A 195 -8.93 -8.72 -14.94
C PRO A 195 -9.01 -9.00 -16.44
N ARG A 196 -9.76 -10.05 -16.82
CA ARG A 196 -9.97 -10.46 -18.22
C ARG A 196 -10.54 -9.36 -19.08
N GLU A 197 -11.44 -8.55 -18.55
CA GLU A 197 -11.99 -7.36 -19.21
C GLU A 197 -10.91 -6.39 -19.72
N ILE A 198 -9.73 -6.36 -19.08
CA ILE A 198 -8.59 -5.56 -19.50
C ILE A 198 -7.68 -6.39 -20.42
N TRP A 199 -7.12 -7.49 -19.94
CA TRP A 199 -6.07 -8.19 -20.70
C TRP A 199 -6.56 -8.86 -21.99
N ALA A 200 -7.83 -9.25 -22.07
CA ALA A 200 -8.37 -9.90 -23.26
C ALA A 200 -8.50 -8.97 -24.47
N LYS A 201 -8.35 -7.65 -24.28
CA LYS A 201 -8.25 -6.67 -25.38
C LYS A 201 -6.92 -6.76 -26.11
N HIS A 202 -5.89 -7.29 -25.46
CA HIS A 202 -4.50 -7.26 -25.90
C HIS A 202 -3.97 -8.65 -26.27
N THR A 203 -4.56 -9.73 -25.73
CA THR A 203 -4.13 -11.11 -26.03
C THR A 203 -5.24 -12.14 -25.76
N ASP A 204 -5.12 -13.33 -26.36
CA ASP A 204 -6.06 -14.44 -26.14
C ASP A 204 -5.84 -15.15 -24.80
N LYS A 205 -4.62 -15.12 -24.25
CA LYS A 205 -4.25 -15.77 -22.98
C LYS A 205 -3.27 -14.89 -22.21
N LEU A 206 -3.56 -14.62 -20.93
CA LEU A 206 -2.70 -13.79 -20.08
C LEU A 206 -1.23 -14.26 -20.05
N ALA A 207 -1.01 -15.58 -20.03
CA ALA A 207 0.34 -16.18 -20.00
C ALA A 207 1.21 -15.81 -21.22
N ASN A 208 0.60 -15.38 -22.34
CA ASN A 208 1.32 -14.94 -23.53
C ASN A 208 2.20 -13.71 -23.25
N PHE A 209 1.83 -12.85 -22.29
CA PHE A 209 2.63 -11.67 -21.94
C PHE A 209 4.02 -11.99 -21.38
N ALA A 210 4.26 -13.22 -20.93
CA ALA A 210 5.59 -13.67 -20.53
C ALA A 210 6.53 -13.92 -21.72
N GLN A 211 6.00 -13.99 -22.94
CA GLN A 211 6.76 -14.29 -24.15
C GLN A 211 7.23 -12.98 -24.83
N PRO A 212 8.51 -12.90 -25.26
CA PRO A 212 9.05 -11.67 -25.86
C PRO A 212 8.28 -11.13 -27.07
N GLU A 213 7.66 -12.00 -27.85
CA GLU A 213 6.85 -11.67 -29.03
C GLU A 213 5.57 -10.88 -28.72
N HIS A 214 5.06 -10.96 -27.49
CA HIS A 214 3.84 -10.28 -27.03
C HIS A 214 4.15 -9.09 -26.11
N LEU A 215 5.40 -8.64 -26.07
CA LEU A 215 5.85 -7.62 -25.13
C LEU A 215 5.13 -6.28 -25.33
N GLN A 216 4.83 -5.89 -26.57
CA GLN A 216 4.18 -4.60 -26.81
C GLN A 216 2.73 -4.61 -26.33
N GLU A 217 2.00 -5.69 -26.59
CA GLU A 217 0.64 -5.93 -26.09
C GLU A 217 0.63 -5.97 -24.56
N ALA A 218 1.63 -6.61 -23.95
CA ALA A 218 1.80 -6.65 -22.50
C ALA A 218 2.01 -5.26 -21.90
N LEU A 219 2.86 -4.43 -22.52
CA LEU A 219 3.10 -3.05 -22.10
C LEU A 219 1.83 -2.19 -22.21
N ASN A 220 1.09 -2.31 -23.33
CA ASN A 220 -0.17 -1.60 -23.53
C ASN A 220 -1.23 -2.02 -22.50
N CYS A 221 -1.35 -3.31 -22.21
CA CYS A 221 -2.23 -3.83 -21.15
C CYS A 221 -1.83 -3.30 -19.78
N SER A 222 -0.52 -3.23 -19.48
CA SER A 222 -0.04 -2.66 -18.22
C SER A 222 -0.37 -1.17 -18.09
N THR A 223 -0.38 -0.40 -19.19
CA THR A 223 -0.81 1.01 -19.16
C THR A 223 -2.26 1.14 -18.67
N GLU A 224 -3.16 0.32 -19.20
CA GLU A 224 -4.59 0.32 -18.81
C GLU A 224 -4.77 -0.02 -17.32
N LEU A 225 -4.00 -0.98 -16.80
CA LEU A 225 -4.00 -1.30 -15.37
C LEU A 225 -3.45 -0.15 -14.53
N VAL A 226 -2.35 0.48 -14.95
CA VAL A 226 -1.79 1.63 -14.22
C VAL A 226 -2.79 2.79 -14.16
N LEU A 227 -3.49 3.09 -15.26
CA LEU A 227 -4.56 4.09 -15.27
C LEU A 227 -5.65 3.78 -14.24
N ASN A 228 -6.11 2.52 -14.18
CA ASN A 228 -7.09 2.07 -13.19
C ASN A 228 -6.60 2.23 -11.74
N VAL A 229 -5.29 2.09 -11.48
CA VAL A 229 -4.71 2.34 -10.15
C VAL A 229 -4.63 3.83 -9.84
N LEU A 230 -4.34 4.68 -10.83
CA LEU A 230 -4.21 6.13 -10.63
C LEU A 230 -5.52 6.81 -10.19
N ASP A 231 -6.68 6.20 -10.44
CA ASP A 231 -7.97 6.72 -9.98
C ASP A 231 -8.08 6.80 -8.44
N HIS A 232 -7.31 5.98 -7.71
CA HIS A 232 -7.31 5.98 -6.24
C HIS A 232 -6.47 7.10 -5.62
N VAL A 233 -5.63 7.79 -6.41
CA VAL A 233 -4.63 8.74 -5.90
C VAL A 233 -5.28 9.93 -5.18
N LYS A 234 -6.39 10.47 -5.70
CA LYS A 234 -7.07 11.60 -5.04
C LYS A 234 -7.53 11.22 -3.64
N ASP A 235 -8.17 10.07 -3.51
CA ASP A 235 -8.67 9.56 -2.23
C ASP A 235 -7.54 9.26 -1.25
N VAL A 236 -6.43 8.67 -1.73
CA VAL A 236 -5.22 8.45 -0.93
C VAL A 236 -4.69 9.75 -0.34
N LEU A 237 -4.57 10.81 -1.15
CA LEU A 237 -4.09 12.12 -0.68
C LEU A 237 -5.07 12.73 0.33
N VAL A 238 -6.38 12.68 0.04
CA VAL A 238 -7.40 13.18 0.97
C VAL A 238 -7.38 12.40 2.29
N TYR A 239 -7.28 11.07 2.28
CA TYR A 239 -7.18 10.25 3.47
C TYR A 239 -5.98 10.66 4.33
N LEU A 240 -4.79 10.80 3.72
CA LEU A 240 -3.56 11.16 4.43
C LEU A 240 -3.63 12.55 5.06
N SER A 241 -4.38 13.49 4.47
CA SER A 241 -4.63 14.82 5.06
C SER A 241 -5.46 14.76 6.36
N MET A 242 -6.18 13.65 6.58
CA MET A 242 -7.08 13.45 7.72
C MET A 242 -6.45 12.64 8.86
N VAL A 243 -5.19 12.20 8.75
CA VAL A 243 -4.47 11.48 9.83
C VAL A 243 -3.54 12.44 10.58
N TYR A 244 -3.73 12.55 11.89
CA TYR A 244 -3.13 13.60 12.71
C TYR A 244 -1.99 13.13 13.60
N ASP A 245 -2.09 11.95 14.21
CA ASP A 245 -0.97 11.39 14.96
C ASP A 245 0.20 11.11 14.01
N GLN A 246 1.38 11.63 14.35
CA GLN A 246 2.54 11.61 13.45
C GLN A 246 3.00 10.19 13.11
N SER A 247 3.00 9.29 14.10
CA SER A 247 3.46 7.92 13.90
C SER A 247 2.49 7.13 13.01
N THR A 248 1.20 7.32 13.25
CA THR A 248 0.10 6.74 12.47
C THR A 248 0.10 7.29 11.04
N TYR A 249 0.32 8.60 10.89
CA TYR A 249 0.48 9.24 9.60
C TYR A 249 1.64 8.64 8.81
N CYS A 250 2.83 8.51 9.40
CA CYS A 250 3.97 7.86 8.75
C CYS A 250 3.66 6.40 8.37
N PHE A 251 3.00 5.65 9.27
CA PHE A 251 2.58 4.28 9.02
C PHE A 251 1.65 4.17 7.80
N CYS A 252 0.69 5.09 7.65
CA CYS A 252 -0.18 5.16 6.49
C CYS A 252 0.53 5.67 5.23
N ALA A 253 1.40 6.68 5.35
CA ALA A 253 2.01 7.37 4.21
C ALA A 253 3.12 6.55 3.54
N ILE A 254 3.95 5.83 4.31
CA ILE A 254 5.11 5.08 3.80
C ILE A 254 4.70 4.06 2.71
N PRO A 255 3.69 3.19 2.91
CA PRO A 255 3.25 2.27 1.87
C PRO A 255 2.75 2.98 0.61
N GLN A 256 2.06 4.12 0.77
CA GLN A 256 1.47 4.87 -0.35
C GLN A 256 2.54 5.52 -1.23
N VAL A 257 3.57 6.13 -0.62
CA VAL A 257 4.69 6.69 -1.39
C VAL A 257 5.54 5.59 -2.05
N MET A 258 5.66 4.42 -1.43
CA MET A 258 6.30 3.26 -2.05
C MET A 258 5.47 2.72 -3.23
N ALA A 259 4.15 2.74 -3.13
CA ALA A 259 3.26 2.29 -4.18
C ALA A 259 3.32 3.20 -5.41
N ILE A 260 3.23 4.53 -5.27
CA ILE A 260 3.37 5.43 -6.44
C ILE A 260 4.76 5.34 -7.08
N ALA A 261 5.82 5.18 -6.28
CA ALA A 261 7.18 4.96 -6.80
C ALA A 261 7.30 3.61 -7.54
N THR A 262 6.68 2.56 -7.00
CA THR A 262 6.58 1.25 -7.67
C THR A 262 5.79 1.38 -8.97
N LEU A 263 4.66 2.09 -8.96
CA LEU A 263 3.81 2.27 -10.13
C LEU A 263 4.60 2.93 -11.27
N ALA A 264 5.38 3.96 -10.94
CA ALA A 264 6.30 4.58 -11.87
C ALA A 264 7.45 3.66 -12.33
N LEU A 265 7.88 2.70 -11.51
CA LEU A 265 8.89 1.69 -11.87
C LEU A 265 8.33 0.63 -12.83
N VAL A 266 7.10 0.16 -12.62
CA VAL A 266 6.47 -0.88 -13.45
C VAL A 266 5.91 -0.30 -14.75
N PHE A 267 5.51 0.96 -14.76
CA PHE A 267 4.95 1.61 -15.94
C PHE A 267 5.94 1.59 -17.11
N GLN A 268 5.49 1.03 -18.24
CA GLN A 268 6.26 0.86 -19.47
C GLN A 268 7.61 0.16 -19.27
N ASN A 269 7.66 -0.82 -18.36
CA ASN A 269 8.88 -1.56 -18.02
C ASN A 269 8.79 -3.05 -18.43
N PRO A 270 9.52 -3.47 -19.49
CA PRO A 270 9.51 -4.86 -19.95
C PRO A 270 9.91 -5.90 -18.91
N HIS A 271 10.67 -5.51 -17.90
CA HIS A 271 11.17 -6.45 -16.89
C HIS A 271 10.06 -7.00 -15.99
N VAL A 272 8.92 -6.33 -15.88
CA VAL A 272 7.77 -6.80 -15.07
C VAL A 272 7.29 -8.18 -15.54
N PHE A 273 7.35 -8.45 -16.84
CA PHE A 273 6.92 -9.72 -17.44
C PHE A 273 7.98 -10.84 -17.33
N GLN A 274 9.18 -10.52 -16.87
CA GLN A 274 10.32 -11.44 -16.81
C GLN A 274 10.80 -11.72 -15.38
N LYS A 275 10.61 -10.77 -14.46
CA LYS A 275 11.08 -10.85 -13.07
C LYS A 275 10.34 -9.87 -12.17
N ASN A 276 10.39 -10.12 -10.87
CA ASN A 276 9.91 -9.18 -9.87
C ASN A 276 10.82 -7.93 -9.82
N VAL A 277 10.25 -6.76 -10.12
CA VAL A 277 10.96 -5.47 -10.09
C VAL A 277 10.75 -4.75 -8.76
N LYS A 278 11.83 -4.20 -8.20
CA LYS A 278 11.82 -3.58 -6.87
C LYS A 278 12.52 -2.22 -6.89
N ILE A 279 11.93 -1.26 -6.17
CA ILE A 279 12.58 0.01 -5.87
C ILE A 279 13.87 -0.24 -5.10
N ARG A 280 14.89 0.60 -5.31
CA ARG A 280 16.19 0.42 -4.65
C ARG A 280 16.09 0.79 -3.17
N LYS A 281 16.88 0.15 -2.31
CA LYS A 281 16.90 0.44 -0.86
C LYS A 281 17.22 1.92 -0.55
N GLY A 282 18.13 2.53 -1.31
CA GLY A 282 18.43 3.97 -1.14
C GLY A 282 17.24 4.87 -1.46
N GLU A 283 16.48 4.53 -2.50
CA GLU A 283 15.24 5.22 -2.86
C GLU A 283 14.17 5.02 -1.79
N THR A 284 14.01 3.78 -1.29
CA THR A 284 13.14 3.48 -0.14
C THR A 284 13.46 4.36 1.07
N CYS A 285 14.73 4.49 1.45
CA CYS A 285 15.13 5.36 2.55
C CYS A 285 14.77 6.82 2.27
N SER A 286 15.02 7.32 1.05
CA SER A 286 14.65 8.69 0.66
C SER A 286 13.14 8.92 0.81
N LEU A 287 12.32 7.98 0.34
CA LEU A 287 10.86 8.08 0.42
C LEU A 287 10.39 8.13 1.88
N ILE A 288 10.91 7.25 2.73
CA ILE A 288 10.57 7.20 4.17
C ILE A 288 10.94 8.53 4.86
N LEU A 289 12.08 9.12 4.50
CA LEU A 289 12.52 10.39 5.10
C LEU A 289 11.68 11.57 4.62
N GLU A 290 11.29 11.59 3.34
CA GLU A 290 10.53 12.66 2.69
C GLU A 290 9.05 12.63 3.09
N CYS A 291 8.43 11.46 3.21
CA CYS A 291 7.00 11.32 3.51
C CYS A 291 6.62 11.57 4.97
N ARG A 292 7.54 12.11 5.80
CA ARG A 292 7.27 12.47 7.20
C ARG A 292 6.36 13.69 7.34
N THR A 293 6.15 14.46 6.27
CA THR A 293 5.17 15.56 6.23
C THR A 293 4.21 15.37 5.07
N TYR A 294 3.04 16.00 5.14
CA TYR A 294 2.07 15.99 4.05
C TYR A 294 2.57 16.67 2.78
N GLU A 295 3.27 17.80 2.92
CA GLU A 295 3.95 18.45 1.78
C GLU A 295 4.97 17.51 1.10
N GLY A 296 5.74 16.76 1.89
CA GLY A 296 6.67 15.76 1.36
C GLY A 296 5.96 14.66 0.57
N VAL A 297 4.82 14.16 1.04
CA VAL A 297 3.98 13.21 0.29
C VAL A 297 3.50 13.81 -1.03
N LEU A 298 2.97 15.04 -1.02
CA LEU A 298 2.52 15.72 -2.25
C LEU A 298 3.65 15.86 -3.27
N ASN A 299 4.86 16.22 -2.83
CA ASN A 299 6.04 16.33 -3.68
C ASN A 299 6.43 14.97 -4.27
N VAL A 300 6.40 13.90 -3.48
CA VAL A 300 6.68 12.54 -3.94
C VAL A 300 5.67 12.11 -5.01
N PHE A 301 4.38 12.28 -4.75
CA PHE A 301 3.34 11.92 -5.72
C PHE A 301 3.48 12.73 -7.02
N SER A 302 3.65 14.05 -6.94
CA SER A 302 3.89 14.89 -8.13
C SER A 302 5.13 14.43 -8.92
N ARG A 303 6.24 14.13 -8.23
CA ARG A 303 7.47 13.62 -8.86
C ARG A 303 7.21 12.36 -9.66
N TYR A 304 6.56 11.35 -9.08
CA TYR A 304 6.35 10.07 -9.77
C TYR A 304 5.23 10.11 -10.81
N LEU A 305 4.22 10.97 -10.65
CA LEU A 305 3.24 11.25 -11.71
C LEU A 305 3.90 11.83 -12.95
N ARG A 306 4.84 12.76 -12.78
CA ARG A 306 5.67 13.27 -13.90
C ARG A 306 6.51 12.19 -14.55
N VAL A 307 7.10 11.28 -13.75
CA VAL A 307 7.85 10.14 -14.29
C VAL A 307 6.95 9.26 -15.16
N ILE A 308 5.75 8.91 -14.69
CA ILE A 308 4.77 8.13 -15.46
C ILE A 308 4.41 8.86 -16.75
N HIS A 309 4.03 10.14 -16.65
CA HIS A 309 3.65 10.95 -17.80
C HIS A 309 4.77 11.03 -18.85
N HIS A 310 6.02 11.28 -18.45
CA HIS A 310 7.16 11.35 -19.36
C HIS A 310 7.58 10.00 -19.95
N LYS A 311 7.32 8.89 -19.25
CA LYS A 311 7.63 7.54 -19.73
C LYS A 311 6.64 7.04 -20.78
N CYS A 312 5.44 7.60 -20.85
CA CYS A 312 4.39 7.12 -21.76
C CYS A 312 4.81 7.40 -23.21
N PRO A 313 5.03 6.36 -24.05
CA PRO A 313 5.43 6.59 -25.43
C PRO A 313 4.24 7.11 -26.24
N VAL A 314 4.52 7.97 -27.22
CA VAL A 314 3.49 8.52 -28.13
C VAL A 314 2.77 7.45 -28.95
N SER A 315 3.34 6.25 -29.04
CA SER A 315 2.75 5.09 -29.69
C SER A 315 1.82 4.28 -28.80
N ASP A 316 1.75 4.58 -27.49
CA ASP A 316 0.82 3.90 -26.59
C ASP A 316 -0.63 4.26 -26.97
N PRO A 317 -1.54 3.28 -27.12
CA PRO A 317 -2.93 3.54 -27.47
C PRO A 317 -3.65 4.48 -26.49
N LEU A 318 -3.21 4.52 -25.23
CA LEU A 318 -3.79 5.31 -24.14
C LEU A 318 -2.96 6.55 -23.82
N TYR A 319 -2.06 6.99 -24.72
CA TYR A 319 -1.18 8.15 -24.53
C TYR A 319 -1.92 9.42 -24.05
N LEU A 320 -3.04 9.74 -24.69
CA LEU A 320 -3.86 10.91 -24.32
C LEU A 320 -4.49 10.73 -22.93
N GLU A 321 -5.02 9.55 -22.62
CA GLU A 321 -5.68 9.27 -21.35
C GLU A 321 -4.69 9.33 -20.18
N VAL A 322 -3.47 8.81 -20.36
CA VAL A 322 -2.37 8.94 -19.40
C VAL A 322 -2.02 10.41 -19.18
N GLY A 323 -1.86 11.19 -20.26
CA GLY A 323 -1.57 12.63 -20.15
C GLY A 323 -2.66 13.39 -19.41
N MET A 324 -3.93 13.12 -19.72
CA MET A 324 -5.09 13.72 -19.04
C MET A 324 -5.14 13.34 -17.57
N LYS A 325 -4.98 12.05 -17.22
CA LYS A 325 -5.01 11.56 -15.84
C LYS A 325 -3.88 12.14 -15.00
N CYS A 326 -2.64 12.13 -15.51
CA CYS A 326 -1.51 12.73 -14.82
C CYS A 326 -1.70 14.24 -14.62
N GLY A 327 -2.15 14.97 -15.65
CA GLY A 327 -2.43 16.40 -15.54
C GLY A 327 -3.54 16.72 -14.54
N GLU A 328 -4.62 15.93 -14.52
CA GLU A 328 -5.71 16.03 -13.55
C GLU A 328 -5.19 15.87 -12.10
N LEU A 329 -4.34 14.88 -11.86
CA LEU A 329 -3.76 14.61 -10.55
C LEU A 329 -2.73 15.67 -10.12
N GLU A 330 -1.93 16.18 -11.05
CA GLU A 330 -1.01 17.30 -10.77
C GLU A 330 -1.77 18.58 -10.38
N GLN A 331 -2.85 18.91 -11.10
CA GLN A 331 -3.70 20.04 -10.74
C GLN A 331 -4.35 19.85 -9.36
N PHE A 332 -4.77 18.62 -9.04
CA PHE A 332 -5.31 18.32 -7.71
C PHE A 332 -4.25 18.48 -6.61
N ILE A 333 -3.00 18.05 -6.84
CA ILE A 333 -1.90 18.29 -5.89
C ILE A 333 -1.65 19.79 -5.70
N GLU A 334 -1.67 20.58 -6.78
CA GLU A 334 -1.54 22.04 -6.71
C GLU A 334 -2.73 22.70 -5.99
N GLU A 335 -3.96 22.16 -6.11
CA GLU A 335 -5.10 22.61 -5.31
C GLU A 335 -4.89 22.36 -3.80
N LEU A 336 -4.32 21.20 -3.42
CA LEU A 336 -4.07 20.83 -2.03
C LEU A 336 -2.95 21.68 -1.41
N ASN A 337 -1.91 22.00 -2.18
CA ASN A 337 -0.81 22.86 -1.75
C ASN A 337 -0.39 23.84 -2.86
N PRO A 338 -1.11 24.97 -3.00
CA PRO A 338 -0.85 25.94 -4.06
C PRO A 338 0.54 26.56 -3.94
N ASN A 339 1.29 26.58 -5.05
CA ASN A 339 2.57 27.26 -5.07
C ASN A 339 2.35 28.79 -5.10
N PRO A 340 2.83 29.55 -4.08
CA PRO A 340 2.65 31.00 -4.05
C PRO A 340 3.25 31.71 -5.27
N SER A 341 4.27 31.14 -5.92
CA SER A 341 4.88 31.74 -7.11
C SER A 341 4.01 31.64 -8.37
N HIS A 342 3.02 30.75 -8.39
CA HIS A 342 2.09 30.58 -9.52
C HIS A 342 0.82 31.41 -9.37
N LEU A 343 0.58 31.97 -8.17
CA LEU A 343 -0.61 32.80 -7.91
C LEU A 343 -0.42 34.21 -8.47
N PRO A 344 -1.40 34.75 -9.21
CA PRO A 344 -1.39 36.16 -9.59
C PRO A 344 -1.40 37.06 -8.35
N LYS A 345 -0.70 38.20 -8.42
CA LYS A 345 -0.59 39.13 -7.29
C LYS A 345 -1.98 39.58 -6.81
N GLY A 346 -2.25 39.40 -5.52
CA GLY A 346 -3.49 39.83 -4.87
C GLY A 346 -4.67 38.86 -4.98
N LEU A 347 -4.46 37.67 -5.57
CA LEU A 347 -5.47 36.61 -5.60
C LEU A 347 -5.12 35.51 -4.59
N GLU A 348 -6.14 35.11 -3.83
CA GLU A 348 -6.06 33.95 -2.95
C GLU A 348 -6.37 32.67 -3.73
N PRO A 349 -5.78 31.52 -3.35
CA PRO A 349 -6.15 30.24 -3.92
C PRO A 349 -7.63 29.93 -3.73
N ARG A 350 -8.22 29.20 -4.69
CA ARG A 350 -9.57 28.68 -4.55
C ARG A 350 -9.62 27.74 -3.34
N LYS A 351 -10.51 28.04 -2.39
CA LYS A 351 -10.75 27.19 -1.23
C LYS A 351 -11.78 26.12 -1.54
N THR A 352 -11.37 24.87 -1.44
CA THR A 352 -12.20 23.67 -1.45
C THR A 352 -12.08 22.94 -0.11
N VAL A 353 -13.02 22.04 0.19
CA VAL A 353 -12.97 21.21 1.40
C VAL A 353 -11.65 20.44 1.49
N TYR A 354 -11.12 19.94 0.37
CA TYR A 354 -9.87 19.19 0.33
C TYR A 354 -8.66 20.09 0.56
N SER A 355 -8.63 21.28 -0.05
CA SER A 355 -7.56 22.26 0.20
C SER A 355 -7.51 22.68 1.66
N GLU A 356 -8.65 22.84 2.34
CA GLU A 356 -8.69 23.22 3.76
C GLU A 356 -8.16 22.11 4.67
N LEU A 357 -8.51 20.86 4.39
CA LEU A 357 -7.97 19.69 5.10
C LEU A 357 -6.45 19.58 4.92
N ALA A 358 -5.97 19.71 3.67
CA ALA A 358 -4.55 19.70 3.34
C ALA A 358 -3.78 20.82 4.05
N GLN A 359 -4.26 22.06 3.99
CA GLN A 359 -3.61 23.19 4.64
C GLN A 359 -3.59 23.05 6.17
N THR A 360 -4.68 22.55 6.75
CA THR A 360 -4.74 22.23 8.20
C THR A 360 -3.69 21.19 8.56
N LYS A 361 -3.53 20.13 7.76
CA LYS A 361 -2.51 19.10 7.98
C LYS A 361 -1.09 19.67 7.84
N ILE A 362 -0.81 20.45 6.80
CA ILE A 362 0.50 21.09 6.59
C ILE A 362 0.87 21.98 7.78
N GLN A 363 -0.09 22.75 8.31
CA GLN A 363 0.12 23.58 9.49
C GLN A 363 0.44 22.75 10.74
N LYS A 364 -0.26 21.64 10.96
CA LYS A 364 0.04 20.69 12.06
C LYS A 364 1.44 20.08 11.93
N ASP A 365 1.88 19.82 10.71
CA ASP A 365 3.19 19.24 10.42
C ASP A 365 4.35 20.25 10.55
N ALA A 366 4.09 21.55 10.73
CA ALA A 366 5.13 22.59 10.75
C ALA A 366 6.21 22.35 11.83
N ALA A 367 5.84 21.78 12.98
CA ALA A 367 6.81 21.43 14.03
C ALA A 367 7.73 20.28 13.58
N VAL A 368 7.17 19.29 12.88
CA VAL A 368 7.91 18.17 12.29
C VAL A 368 8.83 18.70 11.21
N ALA A 369 8.34 19.50 10.26
CA ALA A 369 9.15 20.13 9.22
C ALA A 369 10.37 20.89 9.76
N ARG A 370 10.20 21.66 10.85
CA ARG A 370 11.32 22.33 11.54
C ARG A 370 12.32 21.37 12.17
N LYS A 371 11.88 20.20 12.64
CA LYS A 371 12.77 19.15 13.15
C LYS A 371 13.55 18.51 11.99
N LEU A 372 12.87 18.16 10.90
CA LEU A 372 13.47 17.60 9.69
C LEU A 372 14.57 18.50 9.12
N TRP A 373 14.29 19.80 9.01
CA TRP A 373 15.27 20.76 8.51
C TRP A 373 16.53 20.80 9.38
N ARG A 374 16.38 20.75 10.72
CA ARG A 374 17.51 20.71 11.66
C ARG A 374 18.33 19.43 11.53
N GLU A 375 17.67 18.28 11.41
CA GLU A 375 18.33 16.98 11.18
C GLU A 375 19.13 17.00 9.87
N GLN A 376 18.53 17.50 8.79
CA GLN A 376 19.18 17.57 7.48
C GLN A 376 20.36 18.55 7.49
N PHE A 377 20.18 19.72 8.12
CA PHE A 377 21.25 20.72 8.26
C PHE A 377 22.44 20.15 9.04
N ALA A 378 22.18 19.48 10.17
CA ALA A 378 23.23 18.84 10.96
C ALA A 378 23.97 17.75 10.17
N CYS A 379 23.24 16.88 9.46
CA CYS A 379 23.82 15.82 8.64
C CYS A 379 24.69 16.40 7.51
N ASN A 380 24.19 17.39 6.78
CA ASN A 380 24.93 18.06 5.70
C ASN A 380 26.19 18.74 6.22
N LEU A 381 26.12 19.39 7.39
CA LEU A 381 27.27 20.01 8.04
C LEU A 381 28.33 18.96 8.42
N SER A 382 27.92 17.82 9.01
CA SER A 382 28.82 16.72 9.34
C SER A 382 29.50 16.14 8.10
N LEU A 383 28.75 15.92 7.01
CA LEU A 383 29.30 15.42 5.75
C LEU A 383 30.28 16.42 5.13
N ALA A 384 29.98 17.72 5.17
CA ALA A 384 30.88 18.77 4.70
C ALA A 384 32.18 18.80 5.50
N LEU A 385 32.10 18.68 6.84
CA LEU A 385 33.28 18.60 7.70
C LEU A 385 34.14 17.38 7.39
N VAL A 386 33.52 16.19 7.22
CA VAL A 386 34.25 14.97 6.83
C VAL A 386 34.90 15.15 5.46
N ALA A 387 34.21 15.71 4.48
CA ALA A 387 34.76 15.96 3.16
C ALA A 387 35.97 16.91 3.22
N VAL A 388 35.88 18.00 4.00
CA VAL A 388 37.00 18.92 4.22
C VAL A 388 38.18 18.21 4.88
N CYS A 389 37.94 17.36 5.89
CA CYS A 389 39.00 16.57 6.53
C CYS A 389 39.67 15.60 5.55
N VAL A 390 38.90 14.90 4.73
CA VAL A 390 39.43 13.97 3.71
C VAL A 390 40.25 14.72 2.67
N VAL A 391 39.76 15.85 2.16
CA VAL A 391 40.51 16.70 1.20
C VAL A 391 41.81 17.20 1.83
N THR A 392 41.77 17.64 3.09
CA THR A 392 42.96 18.13 3.81
C THR A 392 43.99 17.02 4.07
N LEU A 393 43.54 15.79 4.32
CA LEU A 393 44.42 14.63 4.49
C LEU A 393 45.07 14.23 3.16
N LEU A 394 44.30 14.21 2.07
CA LEU A 394 44.78 13.92 0.72
C LEU A 394 45.75 15.00 0.22
N SER A 395 45.50 16.28 0.51
CA SER A 395 46.40 17.37 0.13
C SER A 395 47.72 17.40 0.92
N LYS A 396 47.85 16.64 2.01
CA LYS A 396 49.10 16.47 2.76
C LYS A 396 49.89 15.22 2.33
N THR A 397 49.31 14.37 1.48
CA THR A 397 49.94 13.14 0.98
C THR A 397 50.54 13.27 -0.42
N TYR A 398 50.37 14.44 -1.05
CA TYR A 398 51.12 14.92 -2.21
C TYR A 398 52.06 16.04 -1.76
#